data_AF-A0A1H7A6R8-F1
#
_entry.id   AF-A0A1H7A6R8-F1
#
_cell.length_a   1.000
_cell.length_b   1.000
_cell.length_c   1.000
_cell.angle_alpha   90.00
_cell.angle_beta   90.00
_cell.angle_gamma   90.00
#
_symmetry.space_group_name_H-M   'P 1'
#
loop_
_entity.id
_entity.type
_entity.pdbx_description
1 polymer ?
#
loop_
_entity_poly.entity_id
_entity_poly.type
_entity_poly.pdbx_seq_one_letter_code
_entity_poly.pdbx_strand_id
1 'polypeptide(L)'
;MAKFKSLFALSLVGMALAAPYATAHERGDIIMRAGLVTVDPHEESEDIRLHGTGKLPGTSAGVNSDTQIGLNYLYMLTDHVGLEYLAATPFK
;
A
#
# COMPACT_ATOMS: atom_id res chain seq x y z
N MET A 1 -23.91 17.08 41.05
CA MET A 1 -22.87 17.91 40.40
C MET A 1 -21.53 17.20 40.21
N ALA A 2 -21.02 16.43 41.19
CA ALA A 2 -19.71 15.75 41.09
C ALA A 2 -19.60 14.70 39.96
N LYS A 3 -20.67 13.94 39.68
CA LYS A 3 -20.68 12.93 38.59
C LYS A 3 -20.49 13.55 37.20
N PHE A 4 -21.09 14.72 36.94
CA PHE A 4 -20.98 15.42 35.66
C PHE A 4 -19.57 15.97 35.42
N LYS A 5 -18.93 16.52 36.46
CA LYS A 5 -17.51 16.92 36.40
C LYS A 5 -16.58 15.74 36.15
N SER A 6 -16.85 14.59 36.77
CA SER A 6 -16.07 13.36 36.57
C SER A 6 -16.22 12.81 35.15
N LEU A 7 -17.44 12.78 34.60
CA LEU A 7 -17.71 12.36 33.22
C LEU A 7 -17.02 13.29 32.20
N PHE A 8 -17.07 14.60 32.43
CA PHE A 8 -16.42 15.58 31.57
C PHE A 8 -14.88 15.50 31.62
N ALA A 9 -14.31 15.29 32.80
CA ALA A 9 -12.88 15.05 32.95
C ALA A 9 -12.44 13.75 32.25
N LEU A 10 -13.24 12.69 32.36
CA LEU A 10 -12.97 11.41 31.70
C LEU A 10 -13.05 11.53 30.17
N SER A 11 -14.02 12.28 29.63
CA SER A 11 -14.09 12.54 28.19
C SER A 11 -12.92 13.37 27.68
N LEU A 12 -12.41 14.33 28.47
CA LEU A 12 -11.22 15.11 28.12
C LEU A 12 -9.97 14.24 28.07
N VAL A 13 -9.79 13.35 29.05
CA VAL A 13 -8.67 12.39 29.06
C VAL A 13 -8.78 11.42 27.89
N GLY A 14 -9.97 10.91 27.60
CA GLY A 14 -10.22 10.06 26.43
C GLY A 14 -9.87 10.74 25.11
N MET A 15 -10.23 12.03 24.95
CA MET A 15 -9.87 12.82 23.77
C MET A 15 -8.36 13.14 23.70
N ALA A 16 -7.70 13.39 24.82
CA ALA A 16 -6.25 13.63 24.85
C ALA A 16 -5.44 12.38 24.50
N LEU A 17 -5.93 11.19 24.87
CA LEU A 17 -5.32 9.91 24.47
C LEU A 17 -5.65 9.53 23.02
N ALA A 18 -6.80 9.98 22.52
CA ALA A 18 -7.21 9.81 21.12
C ALA A 18 -6.66 10.90 20.20
N ALA A 19 -6.00 11.93 20.74
CA ALA A 19 -5.39 12.97 19.95
C ALA A 19 -4.32 12.33 19.07
N PRO A 20 -4.37 12.48 17.73
CA PRO A 20 -3.31 12.00 16.88
C PRO A 20 -2.06 12.80 17.25
N TYR A 21 -1.11 12.14 17.91
CA TYR A 21 0.25 12.64 17.96
C TYR A 21 0.72 12.68 16.52
N ALA A 22 0.76 13.87 15.92
CA ALA A 22 1.36 14.08 14.61
C ALA A 22 2.89 14.00 14.79
N THR A 23 3.39 12.80 15.04
CA THR A 23 4.80 12.47 14.94
C THR A 23 5.13 12.41 13.46
N ALA A 24 5.94 13.35 13.00
CA ALA A 24 6.56 13.26 11.68
C ALA A 24 7.41 12.00 11.61
N HIS A 25 7.57 11.44 10.42
CA HIS A 25 8.47 10.30 10.23
C HIS A 25 9.91 10.77 10.35
N GLU A 26 10.68 10.14 11.21
CA GLU A 26 12.07 10.49 11.50
C GLU A 26 13.02 9.41 11.00
N ARG A 27 14.30 9.77 10.84
CA ARG A 27 15.35 8.82 10.51
C ARG A 27 15.36 7.64 11.50
N GLY A 28 15.32 6.44 10.94
CA GLY A 28 15.33 5.18 11.69
C GLY A 28 13.94 4.60 11.95
N ASP A 29 12.87 5.33 11.63
CA ASP A 29 11.51 4.81 11.75
C ASP A 29 11.27 3.61 10.84
N ILE A 30 10.53 2.63 11.38
CA ILE A 30 9.97 1.52 10.62
C ILE A 30 8.46 1.73 10.52
N ILE A 31 7.96 1.82 9.30
CA ILE A 31 6.54 2.04 9.00
C ILE A 31 6.03 0.81 8.27
N MET A 32 4.99 0.19 8.83
CA MET A 32 4.32 -0.98 8.27
C MET A 32 2.93 -0.61 7.81
N ARG A 33 2.58 -0.97 6.57
CA ARG A 33 1.23 -0.78 6.03
C ARG A 33 0.72 -2.09 5.45
N ALA A 34 -0.54 -2.40 5.70
CA ALA A 34 -1.24 -3.52 5.09
C ALA A 34 -2.48 -3.00 4.37
N GLY A 35 -2.79 -3.55 3.19
CA GLY A 35 -3.89 -3.08 2.38
C GLY A 35 -4.13 -3.92 1.14
N LEU A 36 -5.02 -3.43 0.27
CA LEU A 36 -5.25 -4.01 -1.04
C LEU A 36 -4.31 -3.36 -2.05
N VAL A 37 -3.65 -4.17 -2.87
CA VAL A 37 -2.75 -3.76 -3.95
C VAL A 37 -3.33 -4.26 -5.26
N THR A 38 -3.57 -3.36 -6.19
CA THR A 38 -4.12 -3.68 -7.52
C THR A 38 -3.04 -3.53 -8.57
N VAL A 39 -2.88 -4.56 -9.42
CA VAL A 39 -2.12 -4.47 -10.67
C VAL A 39 -3.12 -4.20 -11.79
N ASP A 40 -2.94 -3.09 -12.49
CA ASP A 40 -3.78 -2.66 -13.61
C ASP A 40 -2.93 -2.50 -14.89
N PRO A 41 -2.77 -3.58 -15.67
CA PRO A 41 -1.90 -3.58 -16.83
C PRO A 41 -2.37 -2.62 -17.93
N HIS A 42 -1.48 -1.73 -18.37
CA HIS A 42 -1.68 -0.88 -19.54
C HIS A 42 -0.95 -1.51 -20.72
N GLU A 43 -1.63 -2.37 -21.45
CA GLU A 43 -0.98 -3.33 -22.33
C GLU A 43 -0.96 -2.93 -23.80
N GLU A 44 0.21 -3.12 -24.41
CA GLU A 44 0.40 -3.21 -25.85
C GLU A 44 1.20 -4.48 -26.15
N SER A 45 0.73 -5.29 -27.10
CA SER A 45 1.34 -6.57 -27.46
C SER A 45 1.69 -6.58 -28.93
N GLU A 46 2.88 -7.09 -29.27
CA GLU A 46 3.19 -7.43 -30.66
C GLU A 46 2.47 -8.73 -31.06
N ASP A 47 2.24 -8.91 -32.37
CA ASP A 47 1.78 -10.20 -32.91
C ASP A 47 2.65 -11.35 -32.40
N ILE A 48 1.99 -12.43 -31.99
CA ILE A 48 2.63 -13.65 -31.49
C ILE A 48 3.50 -14.24 -32.60
N ARG A 49 4.74 -14.60 -32.26
CA ARG A 49 5.70 -15.22 -33.18
C ARG A 49 5.80 -16.71 -32.94
N LEU A 50 5.69 -17.49 -34.01
CA LEU A 50 5.91 -18.93 -34.00
C LEU A 50 7.20 -19.28 -34.75
N HIS A 51 7.95 -20.23 -34.21
CA HIS A 51 9.18 -20.71 -34.83
C HIS A 51 8.87 -21.36 -36.18
N GLY A 52 9.54 -20.88 -37.24
CA GLY A 52 9.40 -21.40 -38.61
C GLY A 52 8.33 -20.72 -39.47
N THR A 53 7.39 -19.96 -38.88
CA THR A 53 6.30 -19.29 -39.63
C THR A 53 6.26 -17.77 -39.46
N GLY A 54 6.96 -17.21 -38.46
CA GLY A 54 7.07 -15.76 -38.26
C GLY A 54 5.96 -15.18 -37.37
N LYS A 55 5.69 -13.88 -37.50
CA LYS A 55 4.59 -13.19 -36.79
C LYS A 55 3.25 -13.66 -37.34
N LEU A 56 2.28 -13.91 -36.45
CA LEU A 56 0.91 -14.25 -36.81
C LEU A 56 0.02 -12.99 -36.68
N PRO A 57 -0.35 -12.33 -37.80
CA PRO A 57 -1.04 -11.05 -37.75
C PRO A 57 -2.40 -11.15 -37.05
N GLY A 58 -2.71 -10.15 -36.22
CA GLY A 58 -3.98 -10.07 -35.51
C GLY A 58 -4.04 -10.94 -34.25
N THR A 59 -2.88 -11.35 -33.73
CA THR A 59 -2.80 -12.04 -32.44
C THR A 59 -2.25 -11.12 -31.37
N SER A 60 -2.65 -11.35 -30.13
CA SER A 60 -2.20 -10.58 -28.98
C SER A 60 -2.08 -11.49 -27.76
N ALA A 61 -1.10 -11.21 -26.92
CA ALA A 61 -1.05 -11.73 -25.55
C ALA A 61 -1.43 -10.60 -24.59
N GLY A 62 -2.16 -10.96 -23.54
CA GLY A 62 -2.50 -10.01 -22.49
C GLY A 62 -2.51 -10.65 -21.11
N VAL A 63 -2.52 -9.80 -20.09
CA VAL A 63 -2.54 -10.14 -18.67
C VAL A 63 -3.75 -9.42 -18.03
N ASN A 64 -4.39 -10.08 -17.08
CA ASN A 64 -5.57 -9.50 -16.43
C ASN A 64 -5.16 -8.56 -15.29
N SER A 65 -6.06 -7.64 -14.95
CA SER A 65 -5.98 -6.89 -13.70
C SER A 65 -6.36 -7.78 -12.51
N ASP A 66 -5.64 -7.69 -11.40
CA ASP A 66 -5.95 -8.45 -10.18
C ASP A 66 -5.62 -7.64 -8.91
N THR A 67 -6.36 -7.87 -7.83
CA THR A 67 -6.22 -7.16 -6.55
C THR A 67 -5.96 -8.11 -5.42
N GLN A 68 -4.84 -7.89 -4.72
CA GLN A 68 -4.30 -8.80 -3.72
C GLN A 68 -4.06 -8.11 -2.38
N ILE A 69 -3.89 -8.91 -1.32
CA ILE A 69 -3.49 -8.39 -0.01
C ILE A 69 -1.99 -8.10 -0.06
N GLY A 70 -1.61 -6.87 0.25
CA GLY A 70 -0.24 -6.38 0.27
C GLY A 70 0.22 -5.90 1.64
N LEU A 71 1.53 -5.91 1.81
CA LEU A 71 2.28 -5.40 2.95
C LEU A 71 3.43 -4.52 2.43
N ASN A 72 3.56 -3.31 2.97
CA ASN A 72 4.65 -2.40 2.71
C ASN A 72 5.48 -2.24 4.00
N TYR A 73 6.76 -2.57 3.92
CA TYR A 73 7.77 -2.33 4.95
C TYR A 73 8.63 -1.14 4.50
N LEU A 74 8.52 0.00 5.18
CA LEU A 74 9.28 1.21 4.88
C LEU A 74 10.25 1.50 6.03
N TYR A 75 11.54 1.66 5.72
CA TYR A 75 12.57 2.11 6.66
C TYR A 75 13.07 3.50 6.29
N MET A 76 12.99 4.45 7.21
CA MET A 76 13.41 5.84 6.98
C MET A 76 14.94 5.97 7.10
N LEU A 77 15.62 6.22 5.98
CA LEU A 77 17.08 6.45 5.93
C LEU A 77 17.46 7.84 6.44
N THR A 78 16.58 8.81 6.19
CA THR A 78 16.58 10.20 6.70
C THR A 78 15.13 10.57 7.02
N ASP A 79 14.89 11.74 7.60
CA ASP A 79 13.53 12.23 7.91
C ASP A 79 12.63 12.39 6.67
N HIS A 80 13.19 12.38 5.45
CA HIS A 80 12.44 12.62 4.20
C HIS A 80 12.66 11.55 3.12
N VAL A 81 13.57 10.60 3.34
CA VAL A 81 13.92 9.56 2.37
C VAL A 81 13.89 8.22 3.08
N GLY A 82 13.09 7.29 2.57
CA GLY A 82 13.01 5.93 3.07
C GLY A 82 13.14 4.89 1.96
N LEU A 83 13.49 3.67 2.35
CA LEU A 83 13.55 2.50 1.50
C LEU A 83 12.33 1.63 1.79
N GLU A 84 11.57 1.29 0.75
CA GLU A 84 10.36 0.50 0.89
C GLU A 84 10.46 -0.85 0.20
N TYR A 85 10.01 -1.89 0.90
CA TYR A 85 9.81 -3.22 0.36
C TYR A 85 8.31 -3.55 0.33
N LEU A 86 7.80 -3.86 -0.85
CA LEU A 86 6.40 -4.21 -1.09
C LEU A 86 6.31 -5.72 -1.33
N ALA A 87 5.49 -6.40 -0.52
CA ALA A 87 5.12 -7.79 -0.71
C ALA A 87 3.60 -7.90 -0.88
N ALA A 88 3.13 -8.84 -1.70
CA ALA A 88 1.72 -9.12 -1.87
C ALA A 88 1.47 -10.63 -2.08
N THR A 89 0.25 -11.08 -1.82
CA THR A 89 -0.16 -12.43 -2.25
C THR A 89 -0.12 -12.53 -3.78
N PRO A 90 0.13 -13.72 -4.36
CA PRO A 90 0.37 -13.85 -5.80
C PRO A 90 -0.79 -13.34 -6.67
N PHE A 91 -0.50 -12.53 -7.68
CA PHE A 91 -1.47 -12.07 -8.67
C PHE A 91 -1.76 -13.16 -9.71
N LYS A 92 -2.98 -13.17 -10.27
CA LYS A 92 -3.42 -14.16 -11.25
C LYS A 92 -3.82 -13.56 -12.59
#